data_AF-A0A4P1QV40-F1
#
_entry.id   AF-A0A4P1QV40-F1
#
_cell.length_a   1.000
_cell.length_b   1.000
_cell.length_c   1.000
_cell.angle_alpha   90.00
_cell.angle_beta   90.00
_cell.angle_gamma   90.00
#
_symmetry.space_group_name_H-M   'P 1'
#
loop_
_entity.id
_entity.type
_entity.pdbx_description
1 polymer ?
#
loop_
_entity_poly.entity_id
_entity_poly.type
_entity_poly.pdbx_seq_one_letter_code
_entity_poly.pdbx_strand_id
1 'polypeptide(L)'
;MLTRNFQTLAEANLLFVEFPIGVGFSYTNTSSDLTILEDSFVAEDTYNFLVNWLERFPHFKSRDFYIAGESYAGHYIPQVAELVFDRNKDRNNKYPFINLKGFIAGNPETEDYYDNKGLLEYAWSHAVISDQQYNKAKKVENDYSVGRMRIFGGYDPYGRVPVIGTRYWIETLGLPLKSTWHSWYHNNQVGGRIVEYEGLTYVTVRGAGHLVPLNKPSEALSLFHSFLTGDHLPHKV
;
A
#
# COMPACT_ATOMS: atom_id res chain seq x y z
N MET A 1 -19.44 18.91 14.43
CA MET A 1 -18.54 19.86 13.74
C MET A 1 -17.14 19.27 13.82
N LEU A 2 -16.72 18.50 12.81
CA LEU A 2 -15.41 17.86 12.75
C LEU A 2 -14.53 18.67 11.80
N THR A 3 -13.65 19.50 12.35
CA THR A 3 -12.61 20.19 11.57
C THR A 3 -11.55 19.17 11.16
N ARG A 4 -11.63 18.65 9.92
CA ARG A 4 -10.55 17.85 9.33
C ARG A 4 -9.49 18.80 8.78
N ASN A 5 -8.33 18.89 9.44
CA ASN A 5 -7.15 19.54 8.90
C ASN A 5 -6.58 18.67 7.77
N PHE A 6 -6.91 19.01 6.53
CA PHE A 6 -6.34 18.36 5.34
C PHE A 6 -4.98 18.96 5.01
N GLN A 7 -3.94 18.68 5.81
CA GLN A 7 -2.57 19.08 5.47
C GLN A 7 -2.05 18.35 4.20
N THR A 8 -2.61 17.18 3.87
CA THR A 8 -2.25 16.42 2.65
C THR A 8 -2.64 17.11 1.34
N LEU A 9 -3.65 17.99 1.35
CA LEU A 9 -4.08 18.73 0.15
C LEU A 9 -3.07 19.81 -0.29
N ALA A 10 -2.10 20.15 0.55
CA ALA A 10 -1.06 21.13 0.20
C ALA A 10 0.08 20.52 -0.64
N GLU A 11 0.22 19.19 -0.68
CA GLU A 11 1.38 18.52 -1.29
C GLU A 11 1.09 17.91 -2.66
N ALA A 12 -0.17 17.56 -2.93
CA ALA A 12 -0.57 16.91 -4.18
C ALA A 12 -2.03 17.22 -4.56
N ASN A 13 -2.33 17.05 -5.84
CA ASN A 13 -3.72 16.96 -6.30
C ASN A 13 -4.21 15.53 -6.05
N LEU A 14 -5.18 15.35 -5.18
CA LEU A 14 -5.70 14.03 -4.81
C LEU A 14 -6.92 13.66 -5.67
N LEU A 15 -6.88 12.48 -6.29
CA LEU A 15 -8.01 11.85 -6.97
C LEU A 15 -8.45 10.62 -6.17
N PHE A 16 -9.64 10.68 -5.57
CA PHE A 16 -10.26 9.53 -4.91
C PHE A 16 -11.16 8.82 -5.90
N VAL A 17 -10.93 7.53 -6.10
CA VAL A 17 -11.68 6.69 -7.03
C VAL A 17 -12.37 5.59 -6.23
N GLU A 18 -13.67 5.45 -6.43
CA GLU A 18 -14.43 4.32 -5.91
C GLU A 18 -14.39 3.20 -6.95
N PHE A 19 -13.72 2.09 -6.64
CA PHE A 19 -13.59 0.94 -7.52
C PHE A 19 -13.42 -0.33 -6.67
N PRO A 20 -13.73 -1.54 -7.20
CA PRO A 20 -14.25 -1.82 -8.54
C PRO A 20 -15.73 -1.45 -8.74
N ILE A 21 -16.26 -1.76 -9.92
CA ILE A 21 -17.69 -1.69 -10.23
C ILE A 21 -18.52 -2.32 -9.08
N GLY A 22 -19.54 -1.60 -8.60
CA GLY A 22 -20.38 -2.01 -7.48
C GLY A 22 -19.98 -1.38 -6.13
N VAL A 23 -18.84 -0.70 -6.05
CA VAL A 23 -18.39 0.03 -4.85
C VAL A 23 -18.86 1.48 -4.89
N GLY A 24 -19.52 1.94 -3.83
CA GLY A 24 -19.92 3.33 -3.65
C GLY A 24 -20.86 3.80 -4.76
N PHE A 25 -20.42 4.80 -5.53
CA PHE A 25 -21.14 5.37 -6.67
C PHE A 25 -20.77 4.72 -8.02
N SER A 26 -19.85 3.75 -8.05
CA SER A 26 -19.47 3.05 -9.27
C SER A 26 -20.44 1.92 -9.60
N TYR A 27 -20.97 1.91 -10.83
CA TYR A 27 -21.98 0.96 -11.28
C TYR A 27 -21.74 0.51 -12.73
N THR A 28 -22.39 -0.59 -13.11
CA THR A 28 -22.45 -1.10 -14.49
C THR A 28 -23.92 -1.32 -14.87
N ASN A 29 -24.21 -1.23 -16.17
CA ASN A 29 -25.49 -1.64 -16.74
C ASN A 29 -25.49 -3.10 -17.20
N THR A 30 -24.35 -3.79 -17.06
CA THR A 30 -24.14 -5.16 -17.53
C THR A 30 -23.98 -6.09 -16.32
N SER A 31 -25.03 -6.82 -15.97
CA SER A 31 -25.04 -7.64 -14.74
C SER A 31 -23.96 -8.73 -14.69
N SER A 32 -23.45 -9.21 -15.82
CA SER A 32 -22.37 -10.20 -15.87
C SER A 32 -21.02 -9.66 -15.38
N ASP A 33 -20.78 -8.35 -15.43
CA ASP A 33 -19.52 -7.76 -14.97
C ASP A 33 -19.33 -8.01 -13.45
N LEU A 34 -20.43 -8.08 -12.70
CA LEU A 34 -20.41 -8.35 -11.25
C LEU A 34 -20.01 -9.79 -10.91
N THR A 35 -19.86 -10.67 -11.91
CA THR A 35 -19.50 -12.08 -11.72
C THR A 35 -18.04 -12.38 -12.05
N ILE A 36 -17.29 -11.39 -12.58
CA ILE A 36 -15.92 -11.55 -13.10
C ILE A 36 -14.93 -10.58 -12.46
N LEU A 37 -15.19 -10.14 -11.22
CA LEU A 37 -14.39 -9.17 -10.47
C LEU A 37 -13.08 -9.78 -9.92
N GLU A 38 -12.34 -10.48 -10.77
CA GLU A 38 -10.97 -10.91 -10.48
C GLU A 38 -10.01 -9.72 -10.55
N ASP A 39 -8.89 -9.77 -9.83
CA ASP A 39 -7.96 -8.64 -9.75
C ASP A 39 -7.46 -8.15 -11.13
N SER A 40 -7.26 -9.08 -12.07
CA SER A 40 -6.82 -8.74 -13.44
C SER A 40 -7.85 -7.89 -14.18
N PHE A 41 -9.14 -8.18 -14.02
CA PHE A 41 -10.23 -7.37 -14.55
C PHE A 41 -10.26 -6.00 -13.87
N VAL A 42 -10.13 -5.97 -12.54
CA VAL A 42 -10.12 -4.72 -11.77
C VAL A 42 -8.96 -3.82 -12.19
N ALA A 43 -7.77 -4.38 -12.41
CA ALA A 43 -6.60 -3.63 -12.86
C ALA A 43 -6.82 -3.03 -14.26
N GLU A 44 -7.39 -3.82 -15.18
CA GLU A 44 -7.73 -3.38 -16.54
C GLU A 44 -8.78 -2.26 -16.55
N ASP A 45 -9.86 -2.44 -15.79
CA ASP A 45 -10.93 -1.45 -15.69
C ASP A 45 -10.43 -0.15 -15.03
N THR A 46 -9.61 -0.27 -13.98
CA THR A 46 -8.98 0.89 -13.32
C THR A 46 -8.04 1.63 -14.28
N TYR A 47 -7.24 0.92 -15.08
CA TYR A 47 -6.41 1.56 -16.10
C TYR A 47 -7.27 2.30 -17.13
N ASN A 48 -8.34 1.68 -17.63
CA ASN A 48 -9.24 2.31 -18.60
C ASN A 48 -9.89 3.56 -18.02
N PHE A 49 -10.28 3.54 -16.74
CA PHE A 49 -10.72 4.72 -16.02
C PHE A 49 -9.64 5.82 -16.02
N LEU A 50 -8.39 5.49 -15.66
CA LEU A 50 -7.29 6.47 -15.61
C LEU A 50 -7.02 7.11 -16.97
N VAL A 51 -7.02 6.32 -18.04
CA VAL A 51 -6.87 6.82 -19.41
C VAL A 51 -7.99 7.79 -19.76
N ASN A 52 -9.25 7.38 -19.57
CA ASN A 52 -10.39 8.22 -19.89
C ASN A 52 -10.43 9.51 -19.03
N TRP A 53 -10.02 9.41 -17.77
CA TRP A 53 -9.90 10.57 -16.89
C TRP A 53 -8.83 11.55 -17.38
N LEU A 54 -7.66 11.05 -17.78
CA LEU A 54 -6.58 11.88 -18.34
C LEU A 54 -6.93 12.48 -19.71
N GLU A 55 -7.72 11.79 -20.53
CA GLU A 55 -8.29 12.37 -21.75
C GLU A 55 -9.26 13.51 -21.44
N ARG A 56 -10.10 13.36 -20.42
CA ARG A 56 -11.03 14.40 -19.96
C ARG A 56 -10.33 15.58 -19.30
N PHE A 57 -9.21 15.35 -18.61
CA PHE A 57 -8.44 16.38 -17.91
C PHE A 57 -6.98 16.42 -18.40
N PRO A 58 -6.75 16.87 -19.66
CA PRO A 58 -5.45 16.72 -20.32
C PRO A 58 -4.30 17.48 -19.67
N HIS A 59 -4.60 18.51 -18.87
CA HIS A 59 -3.61 19.27 -18.10
C HIS A 59 -2.94 18.48 -16.97
N PHE A 60 -3.43 17.27 -16.65
CA PHE A 60 -2.76 16.35 -15.73
C PHE A 60 -1.84 15.34 -16.43
N LYS A 61 -1.89 15.17 -17.77
CA LYS A 61 -1.11 14.14 -18.49
C LYS A 61 0.40 14.27 -18.31
N SER A 62 0.91 15.49 -18.16
CA SER A 62 2.35 15.74 -17.95
C SER A 62 2.79 15.71 -16.49
N ARG A 63 1.85 15.60 -15.54
CA ARG A 63 2.18 15.62 -14.11
C ARG A 63 2.74 14.29 -13.67
N ASP A 64 3.56 14.32 -12.63
CA ASP A 64 3.98 13.12 -11.94
C ASP A 64 2.75 12.43 -11.34
N PHE A 65 2.63 11.13 -11.61
CA PHE A 65 1.50 10.33 -11.19
C PHE A 65 1.97 9.29 -10.16
N TYR A 66 1.23 9.20 -9.06
CA TYR A 66 1.48 8.26 -7.98
C TYR A 66 0.18 7.56 -7.64
N ILE A 67 0.27 6.29 -7.25
CA ILE A 67 -0.88 5.51 -6.80
C ILE A 67 -0.75 5.27 -5.30
N ALA A 68 -1.83 5.50 -4.56
CA ALA A 68 -1.88 5.33 -3.12
C ALA A 68 -3.13 4.56 -2.70
N GLY A 69 -3.02 3.78 -1.62
CA GLY A 69 -4.16 3.11 -1.02
C GLY A 69 -3.76 2.20 0.14
N GLU A 70 -4.73 1.45 0.66
CA GLU A 70 -4.60 0.77 1.94
C GLU A 70 -5.33 -0.59 1.94
N SER A 71 -4.93 -1.53 2.82
CA SER A 71 -5.57 -2.84 2.98
C SER A 71 -5.50 -3.68 1.69
N TYR A 72 -6.64 -4.16 1.18
CA TYR A 72 -6.72 -4.91 -0.08
C TYR A 72 -6.16 -4.16 -1.30
N ALA A 73 -5.99 -2.83 -1.21
CA ALA A 73 -5.28 -2.08 -2.23
C ALA A 73 -3.82 -2.54 -2.39
N GLY A 74 -3.27 -3.33 -1.46
CA GLY A 74 -2.03 -4.07 -1.67
C GLY A 74 -2.07 -5.03 -2.86
N HIS A 75 -3.23 -5.57 -3.24
CA HIS A 75 -3.39 -6.31 -4.49
C HIS A 75 -3.61 -5.37 -5.67
N TYR A 76 -4.48 -4.36 -5.52
CA TYR A 76 -4.85 -3.48 -6.63
C TYR A 76 -3.71 -2.59 -7.12
N ILE A 77 -2.98 -1.95 -6.21
CA ILE A 77 -2.02 -0.90 -6.55
C ILE A 77 -0.85 -1.45 -7.37
N PRO A 78 -0.20 -2.57 -7.00
CA PRO A 78 0.90 -3.12 -7.79
C PRO A 78 0.44 -3.58 -9.16
N GLN A 79 -0.74 -4.21 -9.24
CA GLN A 79 -1.25 -4.71 -10.51
C GLN A 79 -1.58 -3.57 -11.47
N VAL A 80 -2.19 -2.49 -10.99
CA VAL A 80 -2.41 -1.28 -11.80
C VAL A 80 -1.09 -0.61 -12.16
N ALA A 81 -0.15 -0.50 -11.21
CA ALA A 81 1.17 0.09 -11.46
C ALA A 81 1.98 -0.70 -12.50
N GLU A 82 1.97 -2.04 -12.43
CA GLU A 82 2.59 -2.95 -13.39
C GLU A 82 1.95 -2.80 -14.77
N LEU A 83 0.61 -2.79 -14.84
CA LEU A 83 -0.11 -2.61 -16.09
C LEU A 83 0.23 -1.27 -16.76
N VAL A 84 0.30 -0.18 -15.99
CA VAL A 84 0.75 1.13 -16.48
C VAL A 84 2.20 1.07 -16.95
N PHE A 85 3.09 0.44 -16.18
CA PHE A 85 4.50 0.31 -16.51
C PHE A 85 4.71 -0.46 -17.82
N ASP A 86 3.98 -1.55 -18.03
CA ASP A 86 4.07 -2.34 -19.25
C ASP A 86 3.46 -1.62 -20.45
N ARG A 87 2.32 -0.94 -20.28
CA ARG A 87 1.69 -0.15 -21.34
C ARG A 87 2.53 1.05 -21.76
N ASN A 88 3.28 1.66 -20.83
CA ASN A 88 4.25 2.71 -21.15
C ASN A 88 5.41 2.24 -22.03
N LYS A 89 5.68 0.93 -22.11
CA LYS A 89 6.72 0.37 -23.01
C LYS A 89 6.21 0.21 -24.44
N ASP A 90 4.90 0.36 -24.68
CA ASP A 90 4.32 0.22 -26.01
C ASP A 90 4.96 1.23 -26.99
N ARG A 91 5.47 0.70 -28.11
CA ARG A 91 6.09 1.50 -29.19
C ARG A 91 5.13 1.80 -30.33
N ASN A 92 3.94 1.18 -30.33
CA ASN A 92 2.97 1.29 -31.40
C ASN A 92 1.92 2.39 -31.15
N ASN A 93 2.04 3.14 -30.04
CA ASN A 93 1.09 4.18 -29.61
C ASN A 93 -0.36 3.65 -29.46
N LYS A 94 -0.52 2.35 -29.15
CA LYS A 94 -1.80 1.74 -28.81
C LYS A 94 -2.29 2.21 -27.44
N TYR A 95 -1.37 2.40 -26.50
CA TYR A 95 -1.69 2.85 -25.14
C TYR A 95 -1.07 4.23 -24.86
N PRO A 96 -1.82 5.15 -24.22
CA PRO A 96 -1.28 6.46 -23.86
C PRO A 96 -0.26 6.32 -22.73
N PHE A 97 0.77 7.17 -22.78
CA PHE A 97 1.78 7.22 -21.73
C PHE A 97 1.22 7.88 -20.46
N ILE A 98 1.44 7.26 -19.31
CA ILE A 98 1.12 7.80 -17.97
C ILE A 98 2.43 7.94 -17.19
N ASN A 99 2.76 9.14 -16.72
CA ASN A 99 4.02 9.44 -16.02
C ASN A 99 4.05 8.90 -14.57
N LEU A 100 3.91 7.58 -14.40
CA LEU A 100 3.95 6.88 -13.12
C LEU A 100 5.35 6.97 -12.49
N LYS A 101 5.44 7.50 -11.27
CA LYS A 101 6.69 7.63 -10.51
C LYS A 101 6.85 6.60 -9.41
N GLY A 102 5.75 6.06 -8.91
CA GLY A 102 5.75 5.04 -7.87
C GLY A 102 4.40 4.92 -7.21
N PHE A 103 4.35 4.10 -6.17
CA PHE A 103 3.15 3.88 -5.40
C PHE A 103 3.46 3.68 -3.91
N ILE A 104 2.44 3.90 -3.08
CA ILE A 104 2.47 3.81 -1.63
C ILE A 104 1.27 2.99 -1.16
N ALA A 105 1.51 1.93 -0.39
CA ALA A 105 0.47 1.06 0.14
C ALA A 105 0.53 1.04 1.68
N GLY A 106 -0.53 1.47 2.37
CA GLY A 106 -0.65 1.44 3.83
C GLY A 106 -1.30 0.14 4.31
N ASN A 107 -0.73 -0.49 5.33
CA ASN A 107 -1.22 -1.77 5.88
C ASN A 107 -1.76 -2.73 4.81
N PRO A 108 -0.98 -3.05 3.75
CA PRO A 108 -1.50 -3.77 2.60
C PRO A 108 -1.52 -5.26 2.82
N GLU A 109 -2.60 -5.87 2.37
CA GLU A 109 -2.66 -7.32 2.13
C GLU A 109 -1.74 -7.64 0.95
N THR A 110 -0.98 -8.72 1.06
CA THR A 110 0.11 -9.07 0.16
C THR A 110 -0.01 -10.49 -0.35
N GLU A 111 0.10 -11.44 0.57
CA GLU A 111 0.02 -12.86 0.27
C GLU A 111 -0.53 -13.56 1.50
N ASP A 112 -1.61 -14.29 1.27
CA ASP A 112 -2.39 -14.96 2.30
C ASP A 112 -1.52 -15.73 3.29
N TYR A 113 -0.48 -16.43 2.82
CA TYR A 113 0.40 -17.18 3.69
C TYR A 113 1.11 -16.28 4.72
N TYR A 114 1.78 -15.22 4.27
CA TYR A 114 2.53 -14.34 5.17
C TYR A 114 1.62 -13.45 6.00
N ASP A 115 0.48 -13.03 5.47
CA ASP A 115 -0.50 -12.25 6.20
C ASP A 115 -1.13 -13.07 7.33
N ASN A 116 -1.53 -14.32 7.07
CA ASN A 116 -2.05 -15.23 8.10
C ASN A 116 -1.00 -15.62 9.13
N LYS A 117 0.22 -15.96 8.68
CA LYS A 117 1.35 -16.23 9.57
C LYS A 117 1.65 -15.04 10.47
N GLY A 118 1.64 -13.84 9.88
CA GLY A 118 1.84 -12.58 10.59
C GLY A 118 0.75 -12.30 11.61
N LEU A 119 -0.51 -12.60 11.30
CA LEU A 119 -1.63 -12.52 12.23
C LEU A 119 -1.50 -13.49 13.40
N LEU A 120 -1.16 -14.75 13.13
CA LEU A 120 -0.94 -15.74 14.18
C LEU A 120 0.17 -15.31 15.14
N GLU A 121 1.29 -14.82 14.61
CA GLU A 121 2.41 -14.36 15.41
C GLU A 121 2.12 -13.06 16.15
N TYR A 122 1.39 -12.13 15.54
CA TYR A 122 0.91 -10.92 16.19
C TYR A 122 0.03 -11.27 17.40
N ALA A 123 -0.97 -12.13 17.21
CA ALA A 123 -1.87 -12.55 18.28
C ALA A 123 -1.12 -13.18 19.47
N TRP A 124 -0.11 -14.01 19.18
CA TRP A 124 0.71 -14.62 20.23
C TRP A 124 1.61 -13.60 20.94
N SER A 125 2.39 -12.81 20.19
CA SER A 125 3.33 -11.84 20.74
C SER A 125 2.67 -10.69 21.52
N HIS A 126 1.39 -10.44 21.28
CA HIS A 126 0.60 -9.40 21.97
C HIS A 126 -0.37 -9.99 23.02
N ALA A 127 -0.14 -11.23 23.45
CA ALA A 127 -0.89 -11.92 24.49
C ALA A 127 -2.41 -12.02 24.20
N VAL A 128 -2.81 -12.02 22.92
CA VAL A 128 -4.19 -12.29 22.50
C VAL A 128 -4.50 -13.79 22.59
N ILE A 129 -3.52 -14.64 22.31
CA ILE A 129 -3.62 -16.10 22.44
C ILE A 129 -2.52 -16.68 23.31
N SER A 130 -2.79 -17.83 23.92
CA SER A 130 -1.83 -18.55 24.78
C SER A 130 -0.75 -19.29 23.98
N ASP A 131 0.38 -19.60 24.63
CA ASP A 131 1.43 -20.48 24.08
C ASP A 131 0.87 -21.83 23.61
N GLN A 132 -0.11 -22.39 24.33
CA GLN A 132 -0.74 -23.65 23.96
C GLN A 132 -1.50 -23.54 22.63
N GLN A 133 -2.24 -22.44 22.41
CA GLN A 133 -2.98 -22.21 21.17
C GLN A 133 -2.03 -21.93 20.01
N TYR A 134 -1.00 -21.11 20.24
CA TYR A 134 0.03 -20.81 19.23
C TYR A 134 0.75 -22.08 18.75
N ASN A 135 1.18 -22.93 19.69
CA ASN A 135 1.85 -24.20 19.37
C ASN A 135 0.94 -25.21 18.65
N LYS A 136 -0.38 -25.13 18.84
CA LYS A 136 -1.34 -25.94 18.08
C LYS A 136 -1.51 -25.40 16.65
N ALA A 137 -1.69 -24.09 16.49
CA ALA A 137 -1.89 -23.44 15.20
C ALA A 137 -0.68 -23.60 14.26
N LYS A 138 0.54 -23.46 14.79
CA LYS A 138 1.79 -23.65 14.03
C LYS A 138 1.96 -25.00 13.34
N LYS A 139 1.26 -26.05 13.80
CA LYS A 139 1.39 -27.41 13.24
C LYS A 139 0.58 -27.63 11.96
N VAL A 140 -0.23 -26.65 11.54
CA VAL A 140 -1.23 -26.79 10.47
C VAL A 140 -0.83 -26.09 9.16
N GLU A 141 0.20 -25.24 9.16
CA GLU A 141 0.48 -24.30 8.06
C GLU A 141 1.49 -24.88 7.02
N ASN A 142 1.08 -25.09 5.76
CA ASN A 142 1.94 -25.38 4.60
C ASN A 142 1.40 -24.76 3.30
N ASP A 143 2.28 -24.02 2.61
CA ASP A 143 2.46 -23.82 1.15
C ASP A 143 1.94 -22.55 0.41
N TYR A 144 2.72 -22.18 -0.65
CA TYR A 144 2.59 -21.15 -1.73
C TYR A 144 3.41 -19.84 -1.67
N SER A 145 3.70 -19.26 -2.86
CA SER A 145 4.84 -18.36 -3.19
C SER A 145 4.51 -17.10 -4.04
N VAL A 146 5.49 -16.18 -4.15
CA VAL A 146 5.35 -14.69 -4.05
C VAL A 146 5.82 -13.84 -5.27
N GLY A 147 5.23 -12.63 -5.46
CA GLY A 147 5.67 -11.51 -6.32
C GLY A 147 5.84 -10.14 -5.58
N ARG A 148 6.46 -9.09 -6.17
CA ARG A 148 7.08 -7.88 -5.51
C ARG A 148 6.24 -6.57 -5.43
N MET A 149 6.36 -5.72 -4.38
CA MET A 149 5.82 -4.32 -4.24
C MET A 149 6.41 -3.49 -3.04
N ARG A 150 6.34 -2.13 -3.03
CA ARG A 150 6.61 -1.24 -1.85
C ARG A 150 5.44 -1.01 -0.86
N ILE A 151 5.71 -1.02 0.46
CA ILE A 151 4.68 -1.08 1.52
C ILE A 151 5.01 -0.23 2.76
N PHE A 152 4.00 0.32 3.43
CA PHE A 152 4.01 0.92 4.76
C PHE A 152 3.09 0.12 5.70
N GLY A 153 3.47 -0.09 6.97
CA GLY A 153 2.64 -0.81 7.95
C GLY A 153 2.52 -0.10 9.29
N GLY A 154 1.30 0.19 9.75
CA GLY A 154 1.00 0.59 11.13
C GLY A 154 0.85 -0.61 12.08
N TYR A 155 1.05 -0.38 13.37
CA TYR A 155 0.66 -1.29 14.46
C TYR A 155 -0.86 -1.52 14.49
N ASP A 156 -1.40 -2.46 13.72
CA ASP A 156 -2.85 -2.69 13.69
C ASP A 156 -3.38 -3.33 15.00
N PRO A 157 -4.06 -2.60 15.91
CA PRO A 157 -4.61 -3.19 17.13
C PRO A 157 -5.74 -4.19 16.85
N TYR A 158 -6.30 -4.19 15.64
CA TYR A 158 -7.35 -5.11 15.20
C TYR A 158 -6.81 -6.35 14.48
N GLY A 159 -5.51 -6.40 14.17
CA GLY A 159 -4.85 -7.57 13.60
C GLY A 159 -5.31 -7.99 12.20
N ARG A 160 -5.83 -7.08 11.36
CA ARG A 160 -6.18 -7.41 9.98
C ARG A 160 -4.95 -7.51 9.10
N VAL A 161 -4.04 -6.54 9.18
CA VAL A 161 -2.76 -6.57 8.45
C VAL A 161 -1.61 -6.13 9.36
N PRO A 162 -1.08 -7.05 10.19
CA PRO A 162 0.04 -6.74 11.06
C PRO A 162 1.33 -6.49 10.28
N VAL A 163 2.13 -5.54 10.78
CA VAL A 163 3.47 -5.20 10.22
C VAL A 163 4.35 -6.42 9.97
N ILE A 164 4.25 -7.46 10.80
CA ILE A 164 5.10 -8.64 10.72
C ILE A 164 4.80 -9.51 9.49
N GLY A 165 3.53 -9.59 9.04
CA GLY A 165 3.16 -10.36 7.85
C GLY A 165 3.77 -9.76 6.58
N THR A 166 3.50 -8.47 6.38
CA THR A 166 4.17 -7.65 5.35
C THR A 166 5.69 -7.82 5.36
N ARG A 167 6.32 -7.78 6.56
CA ARG A 167 7.78 -7.92 6.67
C ARG A 167 8.25 -9.27 6.12
N TYR A 168 7.59 -10.37 6.50
CA TYR A 168 7.96 -11.70 6.01
C TYR A 168 7.84 -11.79 4.50
N TRP A 169 6.76 -11.27 3.93
CA TRP A 169 6.58 -11.21 2.49
C TRP A 169 7.70 -10.40 1.80
N ILE A 170 8.05 -9.20 2.30
CA ILE A 170 9.13 -8.38 1.73
C ILE A 170 10.47 -9.12 1.75
N GLU A 171 10.79 -9.83 2.86
CA GLU A 171 12.05 -10.56 2.99
C GLU A 171 12.20 -11.66 1.92
N THR A 172 11.08 -12.24 1.44
CA THR A 172 11.09 -13.28 0.39
C THR A 172 11.46 -12.76 -1.00
N LEU A 173 11.30 -11.44 -1.22
CA LEU A 173 11.60 -10.80 -2.49
C LEU A 173 13.11 -10.79 -2.80
N GLY A 174 13.96 -11.06 -1.81
CA GLY A 174 15.41 -11.14 -1.96
C GLY A 174 16.06 -9.85 -2.45
N LEU A 175 15.42 -8.69 -2.19
CA LEU A 175 15.93 -7.40 -2.66
C LEU A 175 17.22 -7.03 -1.90
N PRO A 176 18.24 -6.46 -2.58
CA PRO A 176 19.43 -5.96 -1.90
C PRO A 176 19.09 -4.86 -0.89
N LEU A 177 19.69 -4.91 0.29
CA LEU A 177 19.54 -3.87 1.30
C LEU A 177 20.32 -2.61 0.91
N LYS A 178 19.65 -1.47 0.99
CA LYS A 178 20.25 -0.13 0.89
C LYS A 178 20.58 0.43 2.27
N SER A 179 19.70 0.20 3.27
CA SER A 179 19.95 0.56 4.66
C SER A 179 19.29 -0.45 5.60
N THR A 180 19.96 -0.77 6.71
CA THR A 180 19.41 -1.67 7.74
C THR A 180 18.38 -0.95 8.60
N TRP A 181 17.63 -1.74 9.38
CA TRP A 181 16.63 -1.23 10.31
C TRP A 181 17.16 -0.12 11.22
N HIS A 182 16.58 1.07 11.09
CA HIS A 182 16.84 2.20 11.97
C HIS A 182 15.54 2.91 12.35
N SER A 183 15.61 3.79 13.35
CA SER A 183 14.46 4.59 13.78
C SER A 183 14.36 5.87 12.97
N TRP A 184 13.14 6.19 12.57
CA TRP A 184 12.79 7.53 12.10
C TRP A 184 12.05 8.28 13.21
N TYR A 185 12.10 9.61 13.16
CA TYR A 185 11.67 10.48 14.23
C TYR A 185 10.59 11.45 13.76
N HIS A 186 9.72 11.86 14.69
CA HIS A 186 8.74 12.91 14.48
C HIS A 186 8.58 13.66 15.80
N ASN A 187 8.70 14.99 15.78
CA ASN A 187 8.62 15.85 16.97
C ASN A 187 9.50 15.36 18.14
N ASN A 188 10.76 15.01 17.87
CA ASN A 188 11.73 14.48 18.84
C ASN A 188 11.35 13.15 19.51
N GLN A 189 10.35 12.43 18.98
CA GLN A 189 9.96 11.10 19.40
C GLN A 189 10.22 10.09 18.29
N VAL A 190 10.39 8.82 18.65
CA VAL A 190 10.49 7.73 17.66
C VAL A 190 9.13 7.58 16.98
N GLY A 191 9.07 7.96 15.71
CA GLY A 191 7.88 7.80 14.86
C GLY A 191 7.68 6.35 14.42
N GLY A 192 8.76 5.57 14.34
CA GLY A 192 8.72 4.15 14.05
C GLY A 192 10.08 3.60 13.61
N ARG A 193 10.05 2.60 12.74
CA ARG A 193 11.25 1.94 12.17
C ARG A 193 11.20 2.00 10.65
N ILE A 194 12.35 2.06 10.01
CA ILE A 194 12.48 2.05 8.55
C ILE A 194 13.61 1.10 8.16
N VAL A 195 13.42 0.41 7.03
CA VAL A 195 14.43 -0.37 6.31
C VAL A 195 14.29 -0.06 4.82
N GLU A 196 15.42 0.11 4.12
CA GLU A 196 15.42 0.39 2.69
C GLU A 196 16.11 -0.75 1.94
N TYR A 197 15.51 -1.11 0.82
CA TYR A 197 15.99 -2.03 -0.18
C TYR A 197 16.12 -1.30 -1.52
N GLU A 198 16.86 -1.88 -2.45
CA GLU A 198 16.88 -1.39 -3.83
C GLU A 198 15.48 -1.45 -4.43
N GLY A 199 14.94 -0.28 -4.78
CA GLY A 199 13.61 -0.20 -5.34
C GLY A 199 12.48 -0.40 -4.32
N LEU A 200 12.71 -0.45 -3.00
CA LEU A 200 11.66 -0.60 -1.98
C LEU A 200 12.01 0.03 -0.63
N THR A 201 11.08 0.75 -0.02
CA THR A 201 11.22 1.23 1.36
C THR A 201 10.08 0.65 2.19
N TYR A 202 10.41 0.11 3.36
CA TYR A 202 9.45 -0.39 4.33
C TYR A 202 9.52 0.42 5.61
N VAL A 203 8.38 0.96 6.03
CA VAL A 203 8.30 1.85 7.20
C VAL A 203 7.18 1.40 8.13
N THR A 204 7.48 1.37 9.43
CA THR A 204 6.49 1.20 10.49
C THR A 204 6.12 2.52 11.13
N VAL A 205 4.86 2.65 11.56
CA VAL A 205 4.38 3.82 12.31
C VAL A 205 3.97 3.40 13.72
N ARG A 206 4.72 3.88 14.70
CA ARG A 206 4.55 3.51 16.10
C ARG A 206 3.19 3.98 16.62
N GLY A 207 2.37 3.02 17.06
CA GLY A 207 1.06 3.28 17.66
C GLY A 207 0.00 3.77 16.67
N ALA A 208 0.21 3.65 15.36
CA ALA A 208 -0.84 3.78 14.36
C ALA A 208 -1.56 2.46 14.19
N GLY A 209 -2.89 2.45 14.02
CA GLY A 209 -3.66 1.25 13.66
C GLY A 209 -3.67 0.97 12.16
N HIS A 210 -4.68 0.22 11.71
CA HIS A 210 -4.90 -0.09 10.28
C HIS A 210 -4.98 1.16 9.41
N LEU A 211 -5.72 2.18 9.89
CA LEU A 211 -5.93 3.44 9.18
C LEU A 211 -4.88 4.47 9.62
N VAL A 212 -3.64 4.35 9.11
CA VAL A 212 -2.51 5.18 9.58
C VAL A 212 -2.80 6.68 9.51
N PRO A 213 -3.30 7.25 8.38
CA PRO A 213 -3.61 8.68 8.31
C PRO A 213 -4.72 9.13 9.27
N LEU A 214 -5.60 8.23 9.69
CA LEU A 214 -6.63 8.53 10.69
C LEU A 214 -6.06 8.53 12.11
N ASN A 215 -5.19 7.56 12.43
CA ASN A 215 -4.67 7.38 13.78
C ASN A 215 -3.48 8.28 14.10
N LYS A 216 -2.64 8.57 13.10
CA LYS A 216 -1.37 9.30 13.21
C LYS A 216 -1.21 10.31 12.06
N PRO A 217 -2.08 11.34 11.97
CA PRO A 217 -2.14 12.22 10.80
C PRO A 217 -0.85 13.01 10.53
N SER A 218 -0.15 13.45 11.58
CA SER A 218 1.11 14.22 11.45
C SER A 218 2.29 13.36 10.96
N GLU A 219 2.37 12.14 11.47
CA GLU A 219 3.33 11.12 11.04
C GLU A 219 3.04 10.66 9.62
N ALA A 220 1.76 10.41 9.29
CA ALA A 220 1.32 10.04 7.96
C ALA A 220 1.65 11.11 6.92
N LEU A 221 1.47 12.39 7.26
CA LEU A 221 1.88 13.50 6.40
C LEU A 221 3.39 13.52 6.18
N SER A 222 4.19 13.30 7.22
CA SER A 222 5.66 13.25 7.09
C SER A 222 6.11 12.13 6.14
N LEU A 223 5.43 10.98 6.19
CA LEU A 223 5.66 9.86 5.28
C LEU A 223 5.24 10.18 3.85
N PHE A 224 4.07 10.79 3.68
CA PHE A 224 3.55 11.19 2.38
C PHE A 224 4.47 12.23 1.71
N HIS A 225 4.92 13.23 2.47
CA HIS A 225 5.89 14.23 2.03
C HIS A 225 7.19 13.59 1.54
N SER A 226 7.80 12.74 2.37
CA SER A 226 9.03 12.01 2.04
C SER A 226 8.86 11.13 0.81
N PHE A 227 7.71 10.48 0.65
CA PHE A 227 7.39 9.67 -0.53
C PHE A 227 7.31 10.49 -1.82
N LEU A 228 6.64 11.66 -1.78
CA LEU A 228 6.47 12.51 -2.96
C LEU A 228 7.77 13.22 -3.37
N THR A 229 8.53 13.72 -2.40
CA THR A 229 9.75 14.52 -2.64
C THR A 229 10.99 13.66 -2.84
N GLY A 230 11.00 12.43 -2.31
CA GLY A 230 12.20 11.60 -2.20
C GLY A 230 13.12 11.99 -1.04
N ASP A 231 12.70 12.95 -0.19
CA ASP A 231 13.47 13.37 0.98
C ASP A 231 13.53 12.26 2.03
N HIS A 232 14.62 12.23 2.78
CA HIS A 232 14.77 11.30 3.90
C HIS A 232 13.78 11.65 5.03
N LEU A 233 13.22 10.62 5.67
CA LEU A 233 12.45 10.82 6.91
C LEU A 233 13.31 11.46 8.00
N PRO A 234 12.69 12.22 8.93
CA PRO A 234 13.46 12.91 9.96
C PRO A 234 14.26 11.91 10.81
N HIS A 235 15.52 12.24 11.04
CA HIS A 235 16.43 11.51 11.91
C HIS A 235 16.64 12.29 13.20
N LYS A 236 17.21 11.63 14.21
CA LYS A 236 17.55 12.30 15.47
C LYS A 236 18.62 13.36 15.21
N VAL A 237 18.29 14.63 15.45
CA VAL A 237 19.24 15.74 15.51
C VAL A 237 20.05 15.65 16.80
#